data_AF-Q8VZB2-F1
#
_entry.id   AF-Q8VZB2-F1
#
_cell.length_a   1.000
_cell.length_b   1.000
_cell.length_c   1.000
_cell.angle_alpha   90.00
_cell.angle_beta   90.00
_cell.angle_gamma   90.00
#
_symmetry.space_group_name_H-M   'P 1'
#
loop_
_entity.id
_entity.type
_entity.pdbx_description
1 polymer ?
#
loop_
_entity_poly.entity_id
_entity_poly.type
_entity_poly.pdbx_seq_one_letter_code
_entity_poly.pdbx_strand_id
1 'polypeptide(L)'
;MAGFLSVVRRVYLTLYNWIVFAGWAQVLYLAITTLKETGYENVYDAIEKPLQLAQTAAVLEILHGLVGLVRSPVSATLPQIGSRLFLTWGILYSFPEVRSHFLVTSLVISWSITEIIRYSFFGFKEALGFAPSWHLWLRYSSFLLLYPTGITSEVGLIYLALPHIKTSEMYSVRMPNILNFSFDFFYATILVLAIYVPGSPHMYRYMLGQRKRALSKSKRE
;
A
#
# COMPACT_ATOMS: atom_id res chain seq x y z
N MET A 1 -30.77 19.54 3.36
CA MET A 1 -30.21 18.23 3.79
C MET A 1 -28.94 17.85 3.00
N ALA A 2 -28.95 17.86 1.66
CA ALA A 2 -27.78 17.48 0.84
C ALA A 2 -26.49 18.27 1.14
N GLY A 3 -26.58 19.60 1.38
CA GLY A 3 -25.42 20.43 1.72
C GLY A 3 -24.80 20.14 3.08
N PHE A 4 -25.61 19.71 4.07
CA PHE A 4 -25.07 19.31 5.37
C PHE A 4 -24.29 18.00 5.27
N LEU A 5 -24.86 17.01 4.57
CA LEU A 5 -24.20 15.72 4.32
C LEU A 5 -22.89 15.88 3.54
N SER A 6 -22.82 16.84 2.61
CA SER A 6 -21.58 17.11 1.86
C SER A 6 -20.50 17.74 2.73
N VAL A 7 -20.84 18.64 3.65
CA VAL A 7 -19.90 19.23 4.62
C VAL A 7 -19.39 18.15 5.58
N VAL A 8 -20.28 17.35 6.18
CA VAL A 8 -19.90 16.25 7.08
C VAL A 8 -18.96 15.27 6.37
N ARG A 9 -19.30 14.87 5.14
CA ARG A 9 -18.43 14.01 4.32
C ARG A 9 -17.06 14.63 4.08
N ARG A 10 -16.99 15.91 3.73
CA ARG A 10 -15.72 16.61 3.45
C ARG A 10 -14.86 16.69 4.72
N VAL A 11 -15.45 17.02 5.86
CA VAL A 11 -14.74 17.07 7.15
C VAL A 11 -14.21 15.69 7.51
N TYR A 12 -15.05 14.65 7.42
CA TYR A 12 -14.63 13.27 7.67
C TYR A 12 -13.46 12.83 6.77
N LEU A 13 -13.57 13.05 5.45
CA LEU A 13 -12.52 12.67 4.50
C LEU A 13 -11.25 13.49 4.74
N THR A 14 -11.36 14.78 5.08
CA THR A 14 -10.21 15.62 5.40
C THR A 14 -9.47 15.07 6.62
N LEU A 15 -10.18 14.80 7.71
CA LEU A 15 -9.61 14.24 8.93
C LEU A 15 -8.98 12.86 8.67
N TYR A 16 -9.70 11.98 7.98
CA TYR A 16 -9.21 10.67 7.60
C TYR A 16 -7.87 10.76 6.84
N ASN A 17 -7.83 11.57 5.77
CA ASN A 17 -6.62 11.69 4.95
C ASN A 17 -5.44 12.25 5.76
N TRP A 18 -5.67 13.24 6.64
CA TRP A 18 -4.60 13.81 7.47
C TRP A 18 -4.12 12.86 8.57
N ILE A 19 -5.00 12.08 9.18
CA ILE A 19 -4.63 11.06 10.18
C ILE A 19 -3.79 9.98 9.51
N VAL A 20 -4.20 9.46 8.36
CA VAL A 20 -3.44 8.42 7.66
C VAL A 20 -2.14 8.96 7.09
N PHE A 21 -2.12 10.22 6.61
CA PHE A 21 -0.90 10.93 6.26
C PHE A 21 0.09 10.97 7.44
N ALA A 22 -0.37 11.35 8.63
CA ALA A 22 0.48 11.41 9.82
C ALA A 22 1.00 10.02 10.21
N GLY A 23 0.18 8.98 10.08
CA GLY A 23 0.60 7.59 10.28
C GLY A 23 1.74 7.19 9.34
N TRP A 24 1.63 7.47 8.04
CA TRP A 24 2.70 7.18 7.09
C TRP A 24 3.94 8.06 7.27
N ALA A 25 3.77 9.32 7.67
CA ALA A 25 4.89 10.19 8.02
C ALA A 25 5.66 9.66 9.24
N GLN A 26 4.95 9.13 10.24
CA GLN A 26 5.56 8.47 11.39
C GLN A 26 6.31 7.20 10.97
N VAL A 27 5.72 6.36 10.11
CA VAL A 27 6.40 5.17 9.55
C VAL A 27 7.69 5.57 8.84
N LEU A 28 7.65 6.58 7.97
CA LEU A 28 8.84 7.04 7.25
C LEU A 28 9.91 7.58 8.19
N TYR A 29 9.50 8.41 9.17
CA TYR A 29 10.41 8.98 10.16
C TYR A 29 11.14 7.87 10.92
N LEU A 30 10.38 6.93 11.50
CA LEU A 30 10.94 5.80 12.26
C LEU A 30 11.81 4.90 11.38
N ALA A 31 11.43 4.66 10.13
CA ALA A 31 12.25 3.88 9.22
C ALA A 31 13.61 4.54 8.95
N ILE A 32 13.62 5.86 8.71
CA ILE A 32 14.85 6.60 8.42
C ILE A 32 15.74 6.74 9.67
N THR A 33 15.17 7.03 10.84
CA THR A 33 15.96 7.15 12.08
C THR A 33 16.58 5.82 12.45
N THR A 34 15.79 4.74 12.42
CA THR A 34 16.26 3.39 12.76
C THR A 34 17.31 2.90 11.77
N LEU A 35 17.14 3.17 10.47
CA LEU A 35 18.14 2.85 9.45
C LEU A 35 19.48 3.54 9.72
N LYS A 36 19.46 4.80 10.15
CA LYS A 36 20.68 5.57 10.44
C LYS A 36 21.35 5.17 11.74
N GLU A 37 20.57 4.86 12.78
CA GLU A 37 21.07 4.60 14.13
C GLU A 37 21.48 3.14 14.34
N THR A 38 20.70 2.21 13.79
CA THR A 38 20.80 0.77 14.12
C THR A 38 20.88 -0.14 12.90
N GLY A 39 20.84 0.42 11.68
CA GLY A 39 20.91 -0.34 10.43
C GLY A 39 19.57 -0.87 9.94
N TYR A 40 19.57 -1.48 8.75
CA TYR A 40 18.37 -1.94 8.06
C TYR A 40 17.67 -3.12 8.76
N GLU A 41 18.41 -3.90 9.54
CA GLU A 41 17.92 -5.13 10.19
C GLU A 41 16.85 -4.85 11.25
N ASN A 42 16.94 -3.70 11.92
CA ASN A 42 16.04 -3.30 13.01
C ASN A 42 14.89 -2.40 12.54
N VAL A 43 14.86 -2.01 11.26
CA VAL A 43 13.87 -1.07 10.73
C VAL A 43 12.45 -1.58 10.92
N TYR A 44 12.21 -2.88 10.69
CA TYR A 44 10.86 -3.43 10.82
C TYR A 44 10.34 -3.34 12.25
N ASP A 45 11.18 -3.67 13.24
CA ASP A 45 10.76 -3.70 14.65
C ASP A 45 10.35 -2.31 15.14
N ALA A 46 11.00 -1.26 14.66
CA ALA A 46 10.64 0.12 14.98
C ALA A 46 9.32 0.57 14.34
N ILE A 47 8.97 0.05 13.16
CA ILE A 47 7.80 0.50 12.38
C ILE A 47 6.60 -0.44 12.46
N GLU A 48 6.73 -1.64 13.03
CA GLU A 48 5.75 -2.71 12.90
C GLU A 48 4.33 -2.23 13.22
N LYS A 49 4.15 -1.61 14.40
CA LYS A 49 2.83 -1.12 14.85
C LYS A 49 2.31 0.04 13.99
N PRO A 50 3.08 1.13 13.76
CA PRO A 50 2.67 2.19 12.83
C PRO A 50 2.31 1.69 11.43
N LEU A 51 3.10 0.77 10.86
CA LEU A 51 2.89 0.21 9.53
C LEU A 51 1.60 -0.61 9.48
N GLN A 52 1.38 -1.51 10.43
CA GLN A 52 0.16 -2.30 10.52
C GLN A 52 -1.09 -1.42 10.61
N LEU A 53 -1.04 -0.38 11.44
CA LEU A 53 -2.16 0.56 11.60
C LEU A 53 -2.40 1.37 10.31
N ALA A 54 -1.37 1.97 9.75
CA ALA A 54 -1.48 2.80 8.54
C ALA A 54 -1.94 2.00 7.32
N GLN A 55 -1.42 0.78 7.15
CA GLN A 55 -1.79 -0.09 6.05
C GLN A 55 -3.20 -0.67 6.22
N THR A 56 -3.61 -0.99 7.45
CA THR A 56 -4.98 -1.46 7.72
C THR A 56 -6.00 -0.34 7.55
N ALA A 57 -5.65 0.90 7.90
CA ALA A 57 -6.52 2.06 7.67
C ALA A 57 -6.88 2.23 6.18
N ALA A 58 -6.00 1.83 5.26
CA ALA A 58 -6.27 1.89 3.82
C ALA A 58 -7.48 1.03 3.38
N VAL A 59 -7.89 0.02 4.16
CA VAL A 59 -9.12 -0.74 3.91
C VAL A 59 -10.35 0.18 3.88
N LEU A 60 -10.36 1.25 4.70
CA LEU A 60 -11.44 2.22 4.68
C LEU A 60 -11.59 2.89 3.32
N GLU A 61 -10.52 3.06 2.53
CA GLU A 61 -10.62 3.62 1.19
C GLU A 61 -11.36 2.71 0.21
N ILE A 62 -11.18 1.40 0.36
CA ILE A 62 -11.94 0.41 -0.42
C ILE A 62 -13.42 0.57 -0.09
N LEU A 63 -13.75 0.64 1.21
CA LEU A 63 -15.12 0.84 1.67
C LEU A 63 -15.69 2.19 1.20
N HIS A 64 -14.91 3.27 1.25
CA HIS A 64 -15.32 4.57 0.72
C HIS A 64 -15.60 4.52 -0.78
N GLY A 65 -14.80 3.77 -1.54
CA GLY A 65 -15.02 3.55 -2.96
C GLY A 65 -16.30 2.75 -3.24
N LEU A 66 -16.52 1.65 -2.50
CA LEU A 66 -17.68 0.77 -2.65
C LEU A 66 -19.01 1.45 -2.26
N VAL A 67 -19.01 2.24 -1.18
CA VAL A 67 -20.19 2.99 -0.72
C VAL A 67 -20.41 4.27 -1.56
N GLY A 68 -19.49 4.61 -2.46
CA GLY A 68 -19.59 5.82 -3.29
C GLY A 68 -19.24 7.13 -2.55
N LEU A 69 -18.64 7.03 -1.35
CA LEU A 69 -18.10 8.17 -0.62
C LEU A 69 -16.92 8.83 -1.33
N VAL A 70 -16.19 8.11 -2.19
CA VAL A 70 -15.15 8.67 -3.05
C VAL A 70 -15.24 8.03 -4.43
N ARG A 71 -15.03 8.83 -5.49
CA ARG A 71 -14.89 8.31 -6.85
C ARG A 71 -13.51 7.69 -7.01
N SER A 72 -13.33 6.45 -6.56
CA SER A 72 -12.10 5.68 -6.79
C SER A 72 -12.39 4.51 -7.74
N PRO A 73 -11.52 4.24 -8.73
CA PRO A 73 -11.60 3.01 -9.51
C PRO A 73 -11.26 1.82 -8.60
N VAL A 74 -12.28 1.19 -8.03
CA VAL A 74 -12.16 0.04 -7.12
C VAL A 74 -11.28 -1.07 -7.74
N SER A 75 -11.33 -1.25 -9.06
CA SER A 75 -10.51 -2.20 -9.82
C SER A 75 -9.00 -1.96 -9.72
N ALA A 76 -8.55 -0.71 -9.51
CA ALA A 76 -7.14 -0.39 -9.31
C ALA A 76 -6.78 -0.32 -7.83
N THR A 77 -7.70 0.11 -6.97
CA THR A 77 -7.48 0.25 -5.53
C THR A 77 -7.41 -1.11 -4.81
N LEU A 78 -8.27 -2.06 -5.20
CA LEU A 78 -8.32 -3.38 -4.58
C LEU A 78 -7.00 -4.15 -4.71
N PRO A 79 -6.41 -4.32 -5.92
CA PRO A 79 -5.14 -5.03 -6.03
C PRO A 79 -4.01 -4.34 -5.26
N GLN A 80 -3.93 -3.01 -5.31
CA GLN A 80 -2.86 -2.27 -4.62
C GLN A 80 -2.94 -2.39 -3.09
N ILE A 81 -4.13 -2.22 -2.51
CA ILE A 81 -4.29 -2.29 -1.04
C ILE A 81 -4.25 -3.75 -0.58
N GLY A 82 -4.89 -4.65 -1.32
CA GLY A 82 -4.89 -6.09 -1.03
C GLY A 82 -3.48 -6.67 -1.07
N SER A 83 -2.67 -6.29 -2.05
CA SER A 83 -1.29 -6.77 -2.17
C SER A 83 -0.44 -6.33 -0.98
N ARG A 84 -0.53 -5.06 -0.58
CA ARG A 84 0.20 -4.55 0.59
C ARG A 84 -0.29 -5.10 1.92
N LEU A 85 -1.59 -5.38 2.05
CA LEU A 85 -2.13 -6.08 3.23
C LEU A 85 -1.61 -7.51 3.31
N PHE A 86 -1.56 -8.22 2.18
CA PHE A 86 -0.96 -9.55 2.11
C PHE A 86 0.51 -9.51 2.51
N LEU A 87 1.29 -8.54 2.02
CA LEU A 87 2.69 -8.36 2.44
C LEU A 87 2.81 -8.04 3.94
N THR A 88 1.98 -7.15 4.47
CA THR A 88 2.09 -6.69 5.86
C THR A 88 1.69 -7.79 6.85
N TRP A 89 0.52 -8.40 6.65
CA TRP A 89 -0.04 -9.39 7.58
C TRP A 89 0.31 -10.83 7.19
N GLY A 90 0.24 -11.15 5.91
CA GLY A 90 0.50 -12.50 5.41
C GLY A 90 1.98 -12.86 5.35
N ILE A 91 2.87 -11.88 5.10
CA ILE A 91 4.31 -12.13 4.98
C ILE A 91 5.08 -11.57 6.19
N LEU A 92 5.16 -10.25 6.35
CA LEU A 92 6.02 -9.63 7.34
C LEU A 92 5.61 -9.97 8.78
N TYR A 93 4.33 -9.91 9.11
CA TYR A 93 3.84 -10.33 10.42
C TYR A 93 4.01 -11.84 10.67
N SER A 94 3.81 -12.67 9.64
CA SER A 94 3.79 -14.12 9.82
C SER A 94 5.19 -14.77 9.80
N PHE A 95 6.18 -14.15 9.14
CA PHE A 95 7.54 -14.69 9.00
C PHE A 95 8.56 -13.67 9.53
N PRO A 96 8.93 -13.74 10.82
CA PRO A 96 9.95 -12.86 11.38
C PRO A 96 11.31 -12.92 10.68
N GLU A 97 11.63 -14.04 10.03
CA GLU A 97 12.89 -14.31 9.37
C GLU A 97 13.17 -13.38 8.17
N VAL A 98 12.12 -12.83 7.54
CA VAL A 98 12.29 -11.91 6.41
C VAL A 98 12.41 -10.45 6.83
N ARG A 99 12.13 -10.13 8.11
CA ARG A 99 12.03 -8.74 8.62
C ARG A 99 13.36 -7.99 8.64
N SER A 100 14.46 -8.72 8.85
CA SER A 100 15.81 -8.16 8.89
C SER A 100 16.41 -7.90 7.51
N HIS A 101 15.73 -8.28 6.43
CA HIS A 101 16.27 -8.14 5.09
C HIS A 101 16.20 -6.68 4.60
N PHE A 102 17.23 -6.18 3.90
CA PHE A 102 17.29 -4.80 3.41
C PHE A 102 16.10 -4.39 2.52
N LEU A 103 15.46 -5.37 1.87
CA LEU A 103 14.26 -5.15 1.05
C LEU A 103 13.09 -4.60 1.88
N VAL A 104 13.00 -4.89 3.18
CA VAL A 104 11.98 -4.30 4.05
C VAL A 104 12.16 -2.79 4.16
N THR A 105 13.40 -2.33 4.31
CA THR A 105 13.70 -0.90 4.34
C THR A 105 13.33 -0.22 3.03
N SER A 106 13.73 -0.80 1.89
CA SER A 106 13.39 -0.30 0.55
C SER A 106 11.87 -0.27 0.32
N LEU A 107 11.17 -1.32 0.74
CA LEU A 107 9.71 -1.43 0.65
C LEU A 107 9.03 -0.30 1.42
N VAL A 108 9.38 -0.16 2.70
CA VAL A 108 8.73 0.76 3.62
C VAL A 108 8.96 2.20 3.21
N ILE A 109 10.18 2.55 2.79
CA ILE A 109 10.47 3.90 2.28
C ILE A 109 9.65 4.16 1.01
N SER A 110 9.62 3.20 0.08
CA SER A 110 8.88 3.35 -1.17
C SER A 110 7.38 3.52 -0.94
N TRP A 111 6.80 2.70 -0.06
CA TRP A 111 5.39 2.79 0.33
C TRP A 111 5.10 4.10 1.06
N SER A 112 5.91 4.46 2.05
CA SER A 112 5.63 5.64 2.88
C SER A 112 5.69 6.92 2.08
N ILE A 113 6.70 7.10 1.22
CA ILE A 113 6.77 8.28 0.34
C ILE A 113 5.55 8.32 -0.60
N THR A 114 5.18 7.17 -1.18
CA THR A 114 4.02 7.08 -2.08
C THR A 114 2.73 7.48 -1.36
N GLU A 115 2.50 6.97 -0.16
CA GLU A 115 1.29 7.23 0.61
C GLU A 115 1.26 8.65 1.19
N ILE A 116 2.38 9.19 1.67
CA ILE A 116 2.48 10.59 2.11
C ILE A 116 2.07 11.53 0.97
N ILE A 117 2.58 11.33 -0.24
CA ILE A 117 2.20 12.14 -1.42
C ILE A 117 0.71 11.96 -1.74
N ARG A 118 0.19 10.75 -1.64
CA ARG A 118 -1.21 10.44 -1.94
C ARG A 118 -2.19 11.07 -0.96
N TYR A 119 -1.96 10.87 0.34
CA TYR A 119 -2.83 11.36 1.40
C TYR A 119 -2.72 12.87 1.57
N SER A 120 -1.54 13.47 1.38
CA SER A 120 -1.41 14.93 1.32
C SER A 120 -2.24 15.51 0.16
N PHE A 121 -2.15 14.92 -1.04
CA PHE A 121 -2.96 15.35 -2.18
C PHE A 121 -4.46 15.28 -1.88
N PHE A 122 -4.94 14.18 -1.29
CA PHE A 122 -6.35 14.05 -0.95
C PHE A 122 -6.77 14.98 0.19
N GLY A 123 -5.93 15.15 1.21
CA GLY A 123 -6.15 16.10 2.30
C GLY A 123 -6.29 17.53 1.80
N PHE A 124 -5.38 18.00 0.93
CA PHE A 124 -5.49 19.32 0.32
C PHE A 124 -6.73 19.47 -0.56
N LYS A 125 -7.03 18.46 -1.37
CA LYS A 125 -8.20 18.49 -2.26
C LYS A 125 -9.52 18.62 -1.49
N GLU A 126 -9.67 17.89 -0.39
CA GLU A 126 -10.89 17.95 0.42
C GLU A 126 -10.93 19.24 1.27
N ALA A 127 -9.81 19.65 1.85
CA ALA A 127 -9.73 20.85 2.70
C ALA A 127 -9.91 22.16 1.90
N LEU A 128 -9.20 22.32 0.79
CA LEU A 128 -9.19 23.55 -0.01
C LEU A 128 -10.19 23.52 -1.19
N GLY A 129 -10.72 22.34 -1.53
CA GLY A 129 -11.56 22.15 -2.71
C GLY A 129 -10.79 22.07 -4.03
N PHE A 130 -9.50 22.38 -4.04
CA PHE A 130 -8.58 22.21 -5.17
C PHE A 130 -7.27 21.59 -4.71
N ALA A 131 -6.53 20.99 -5.64
CA ALA A 131 -5.18 20.50 -5.37
C ALA A 131 -4.19 21.28 -6.25
N PRO A 132 -3.09 21.81 -5.69
CA PRO A 132 -2.09 22.52 -6.49
C PRO A 132 -1.54 21.66 -7.64
N SER A 133 -1.28 22.28 -8.80
CA SER A 133 -0.77 21.60 -10.00
C SER A 133 0.55 20.86 -9.75
N TRP A 134 1.42 21.41 -8.89
CA TRP A 134 2.67 20.77 -8.48
C TRP A 134 2.44 19.48 -7.68
N HIS A 135 1.44 19.42 -6.80
CA HIS A 135 1.08 18.21 -6.07
C HIS A 135 0.51 17.14 -7.01
N LEU A 136 -0.32 17.56 -7.97
CA LEU A 136 -0.84 16.68 -9.01
C LEU A 136 0.31 16.08 -9.82
N TRP A 137 1.29 16.91 -10.22
CA TRP A 137 2.48 16.46 -10.93
C TRP A 137 3.31 15.48 -10.10
N LEU A 138 3.55 15.78 -8.83
CA LEU A 138 4.32 14.93 -7.92
C LEU A 138 3.68 13.55 -7.79
N ARG A 139 2.36 13.49 -7.54
CA ARG A 139 1.59 12.24 -7.44
C ARG A 139 1.69 11.38 -8.70
N TYR A 140 1.58 11.99 -9.88
CA TYR A 140 1.65 11.29 -11.15
C TYR A 140 3.08 11.15 -11.70
N SER A 141 4.11 11.49 -10.93
CA SER A 141 5.51 11.32 -11.35
C SER A 141 6.32 10.48 -10.38
N SER A 142 5.98 10.49 -9.08
CA SER A 142 6.67 9.70 -8.04
C SER A 142 6.66 8.20 -8.34
N PHE A 143 5.58 7.68 -8.94
CA PHE A 143 5.47 6.27 -9.29
C PHE A 143 6.55 5.81 -10.28
N LEU A 144 7.14 6.70 -11.09
CA LEU A 144 8.18 6.31 -12.05
C LEU A 144 9.41 5.72 -11.34
N LEU A 145 9.73 6.22 -10.14
CA LEU A 145 10.84 5.74 -9.33
C LEU A 145 10.38 4.76 -8.25
N LEU A 146 9.30 5.09 -7.54
CA LEU A 146 8.87 4.35 -6.35
C LEU A 146 8.15 3.05 -6.68
N TYR A 147 7.56 2.93 -7.88
CA TYR A 147 6.86 1.71 -8.27
C TYR A 147 7.83 0.56 -8.57
N PRO A 148 8.91 0.75 -9.36
CA PRO A 148 9.94 -0.29 -9.50
C PRO A 148 10.53 -0.72 -8.15
N THR A 149 10.93 0.21 -7.29
CA THR A 149 11.53 -0.13 -5.99
C THR A 149 10.54 -0.84 -5.08
N GLY A 150 9.28 -0.40 -5.06
CA GLY A 150 8.20 -1.04 -4.32
C GLY A 150 7.96 -2.47 -4.79
N ILE A 151 7.67 -2.67 -6.08
CA ILE A 151 7.37 -4.00 -6.63
C ILE A 151 8.54 -4.97 -6.48
N THR A 152 9.77 -4.54 -6.75
CA THR A 152 10.96 -5.39 -6.54
C THR A 152 11.07 -5.83 -5.08
N SER A 153 10.78 -4.94 -4.13
CA SER A 153 10.82 -5.26 -2.71
C SER A 153 9.68 -6.20 -2.30
N GLU A 154 8.47 -5.99 -2.80
CA GLU A 154 7.31 -6.87 -2.55
C GLU A 154 7.57 -8.29 -3.06
N VAL A 155 7.96 -8.42 -4.33
CA VAL A 155 8.24 -9.72 -4.96
C VAL A 155 9.41 -10.41 -4.27
N GLY A 156 10.49 -9.67 -3.98
CA GLY A 156 11.66 -10.22 -3.31
C GLY A 156 11.35 -10.73 -1.90
N LEU A 157 10.57 -10.00 -1.10
CA LEU A 157 10.17 -10.44 0.24
C LEU A 157 9.25 -11.66 0.22
N ILE A 158 8.28 -11.70 -0.70
CA ILE A 158 7.45 -12.90 -0.87
C ILE A 158 8.33 -14.10 -1.25
N TYR A 159 9.25 -13.93 -2.19
CA TYR A 159 10.16 -14.99 -2.62
C TYR A 159 11.05 -15.51 -1.48
N LEU A 160 11.59 -14.61 -0.65
CA LEU A 160 12.37 -14.97 0.54
C LEU A 160 11.53 -15.66 1.63
N ALA A 161 10.23 -15.37 1.68
CA ALA A 161 9.31 -16.04 2.60
C ALA A 161 8.94 -17.46 2.14
N LEU A 162 9.03 -17.79 0.84
CA LEU A 162 8.59 -19.10 0.31
C LEU A 162 9.21 -20.32 1.02
N PRO A 163 10.53 -20.40 1.27
CA PRO A 163 11.12 -21.52 2.01
C PRO A 163 10.57 -21.64 3.44
N HIS A 164 10.39 -20.51 4.11
CA HIS A 164 9.86 -20.44 5.48
C HIS A 164 8.38 -20.85 5.52
N ILE A 165 7.59 -20.41 4.55
CA ILE A 165 6.20 -20.83 4.37
C ILE A 165 6.11 -22.34 4.18
N LYS A 166 6.97 -22.91 3.32
CA LYS A 166 6.96 -24.35 3.03
C LYS A 166 7.31 -25.19 4.25
N THR A 167 8.28 -24.77 5.06
CA THR A 167 8.74 -25.52 6.23
C THR A 167 7.78 -25.38 7.41
N SER A 168 7.24 -24.19 7.64
CA SER A 168 6.35 -23.93 8.78
C SER A 168 4.94 -24.50 8.60
N GLU A 169 4.51 -24.74 7.35
CA GLU A 169 3.12 -25.09 6.99
C GLU A 169 2.07 -24.14 7.60
N MET A 170 2.47 -22.90 7.88
CA MET A 170 1.61 -21.89 8.50
C MET A 170 0.42 -21.56 7.60
N TYR A 171 -0.78 -21.53 8.19
CA TYR A 171 -2.06 -21.37 7.51
C TYR A 171 -2.41 -22.47 6.49
N SER A 172 -1.68 -23.58 6.44
CA SER A 172 -2.03 -24.71 5.58
C SER A 172 -2.98 -25.68 6.31
N VAL A 173 -4.10 -25.98 5.66
CA VAL A 173 -5.17 -26.85 6.14
C VAL A 173 -5.10 -28.15 5.33
N ARG A 174 -4.55 -29.21 5.95
CA ARG A 174 -4.33 -30.54 5.33
C ARG A 174 -5.53 -31.45 5.54
N MET A 175 -5.83 -32.34 4.59
CA MET A 175 -6.87 -33.34 4.77
C MET A 175 -6.44 -34.44 5.77
N PRO A 176 -7.39 -35.10 6.45
CA PRO A 176 -8.85 -34.90 6.38
C PRO A 176 -9.37 -33.76 7.27
N ASN A 177 -10.24 -32.90 6.73
CA ASN A 177 -10.97 -31.86 7.49
C ASN A 177 -12.47 -32.04 7.34
N ILE A 178 -13.25 -31.52 8.30
CA ILE A 178 -14.73 -31.54 8.27
C ILE A 178 -15.29 -30.90 6.99
N LEU A 179 -14.64 -29.86 6.48
CA LEU A 179 -15.06 -29.15 5.26
C LEU A 179 -14.65 -29.87 3.96
N ASN A 180 -13.95 -30.99 4.04
CA ASN A 180 -13.37 -31.71 2.89
C ASN A 180 -12.60 -30.81 1.92
N PHE A 181 -11.93 -29.79 2.46
CA PHE A 181 -11.19 -28.78 1.73
C PHE A 181 -9.74 -28.76 2.23
N SER A 182 -8.80 -28.72 1.28
CA SER A 182 -7.39 -28.45 1.55
C SER A 182 -7.03 -27.06 1.06
N PHE A 183 -6.30 -26.33 1.90
CA PHE A 183 -5.72 -25.04 1.55
C PHE A 183 -4.25 -25.08 1.88
N ASP A 184 -3.40 -24.68 0.95
CA ASP A 184 -1.96 -24.59 1.20
C ASP A 184 -1.53 -23.15 0.98
N PHE A 185 -1.06 -22.51 2.05
CA PHE A 185 -0.60 -21.15 2.01
C PHE A 185 0.62 -20.98 1.08
N PHE A 186 1.43 -22.04 0.91
CA PHE A 186 2.55 -22.05 -0.03
C PHE A 186 2.06 -21.89 -1.48
N TYR A 187 1.10 -22.71 -1.91
CA TYR A 187 0.56 -22.63 -3.27
C TYR A 187 -0.23 -21.33 -3.50
N ALA A 188 -0.96 -20.84 -2.49
CA ALA A 188 -1.62 -19.54 -2.55
C ALA A 188 -0.61 -18.40 -2.74
N THR A 189 0.51 -18.45 -2.03
CA THR A 189 1.59 -17.45 -2.16
C THR A 189 2.27 -17.50 -3.54
N ILE A 190 2.49 -18.71 -4.08
CA ILE A 190 2.98 -18.87 -5.46
C ILE A 190 1.99 -18.27 -6.47
N LEU A 191 0.69 -18.47 -6.27
CA LEU A 191 -0.34 -17.88 -7.13
C LEU A 191 -0.31 -16.36 -7.06
N VAL A 192 -0.13 -15.77 -5.86
CA VAL A 192 0.04 -14.32 -5.70
C VAL A 192 1.25 -13.83 -6.49
N LEU A 193 2.40 -14.50 -6.39
CA LEU A 193 3.59 -14.17 -7.20
C LEU A 193 3.30 -14.27 -8.70
N ALA A 194 2.59 -15.31 -9.13
CA ALA A 194 2.21 -15.49 -10.53
C ALA A 194 1.29 -14.37 -11.03
N ILE A 195 0.46 -13.77 -10.18
CA ILE A 195 -0.38 -12.59 -10.49
C ILE A 195 0.47 -11.31 -10.53
N TYR A 196 1.47 -11.19 -9.66
CA TYR A 196 2.37 -10.03 -9.62
C TYR A 196 3.15 -9.85 -10.93
N VAL A 197 3.57 -10.95 -11.58
CA VAL A 197 4.35 -10.91 -12.83
C VAL A 197 3.63 -10.20 -13.99
N PRO A 198 2.38 -10.55 -14.38
CA PRO A 198 1.61 -9.82 -15.38
C PRO A 198 0.92 -8.57 -14.81
N GLY A 199 0.56 -8.58 -13.53
CA GLY A 199 -0.14 -7.47 -12.88
C GLY A 199 0.73 -6.22 -12.77
N SER A 200 2.02 -6.37 -12.47
CA SER A 200 2.90 -5.23 -12.24
C SER A 200 3.18 -4.38 -13.50
N PRO A 201 3.49 -4.94 -14.69
CA PRO A 201 3.65 -4.14 -15.90
C PRO A 201 2.31 -3.58 -16.41
N HIS A 202 1.21 -4.33 -16.23
CA HIS A 202 -0.13 -3.86 -16.57
C HIS A 202 -0.48 -2.59 -15.80
N MET A 203 -0.31 -2.61 -14.48
CA MET A 203 -0.57 -1.47 -13.61
C MET A 203 0.37 -0.30 -13.90
N TYR A 204 1.64 -0.56 -14.22
CA TYR A 204 2.57 0.51 -14.61
C TYR A 204 2.13 1.22 -15.88
N ARG A 205 1.75 0.47 -16.93
CA ARG A 205 1.22 1.04 -18.18
C ARG A 205 -0.08 1.82 -17.96
N TYR A 206 -0.94 1.31 -17.09
CA TYR A 206 -2.16 1.99 -16.68
C TYR A 206 -1.86 3.34 -16.02
N MET A 207 -0.89 3.40 -15.10
CA MET A 207 -0.45 4.64 -14.43
C MET A 207 0.18 5.63 -15.40
N LEU A 208 0.96 5.18 -16.39
CA LEU A 208 1.46 6.03 -17.48
C LEU A 208 0.32 6.66 -18.29
N GLY A 209 -0.73 5.88 -18.59
CA GLY A 209 -1.94 6.37 -19.23
C GLY A 209 -2.67 7.42 -18.39
N GLN A 210 -2.81 7.18 -17.08
CA GLN A 210 -3.41 8.15 -16.16
C GLN A 210 -2.60 9.44 -16.08
N ARG A 211 -1.26 9.34 -15.99
CA ARG A 211 -0.36 10.49 -15.98
C ARG A 211 -0.56 11.37 -17.22
N LYS A 212 -0.58 10.77 -18.41
CA LYS A 212 -0.80 11.50 -19.67
C LYS A 212 -2.15 12.25 -19.66
N ARG A 213 -3.21 11.63 -19.14
CA ARG A 213 -4.56 12.22 -19.05
C ARG A 213 -4.68 13.32 -17.99
N ALA A 214 -4.01 13.17 -16.85
CA ALA A 214 -4.06 14.13 -15.75
C ALA A 214 -3.23 15.39 -16.08
N LEU A 215 -2.02 15.20 -16.60
CA LEU A 215 -1.11 16.32 -16.90
C LEU A 215 -1.45 17.06 -18.19
N SER A 216 -2.17 16.44 -19.14
CA SER A 216 -2.67 17.18 -20.31
C SER A 216 -3.77 18.17 -19.97
N LYS A 217 -4.57 17.90 -18.93
CA LYS A 217 -5.59 18.83 -18.43
C LYS A 217 -4.97 20.02 -17.70
N SER A 218 -3.95 19.77 -16.87
CA SER A 218 -3.26 20.82 -16.12
C SER A 218 -2.49 21.83 -16.99
N LYS A 219 -2.17 21.50 -18.25
CA LYS A 219 -1.53 22.44 -19.19
C LYS A 219 -2.53 23.39 -19.90
N ARG A 220 -3.83 23.15 -19.76
CA ARG A 220 -4.88 23.96 -20.41
C ARG A 220 -5.41 25.09 -19.52
N GLU A 221 -5.05 25.10 -18.25
CA GLU A 221 -5.26 26.19 -17.29
C GLU A 221 -3.97 27.02 -17.21
#